data_AF-A0A849FDC8-F1
#
_entry.id   AF-A0A849FDC8-F1
#
_cell.length_a   1.000
_cell.length_b   1.000
_cell.length_c   1.000
_cell.angle_alpha   90.00
_cell.angle_beta   90.00
_cell.angle_gamma   90.00
#
_symmetry.space_group_name_H-M   'P 1'
#
loop_
_entity.id
_entity.type
_entity.pdbx_description
1 polymer ?
#
loop_
_entity_poly.entity_id
_entity_poly.type
_entity_poly.pdbx_seq_one_letter_code
_entity_poly.pdbx_strand_id
1 'polypeptide(L)' 'MQNQILSHKEIQHKVRRIAYQIYEANVAEKEIVIAGIEGGGLKFAKKIQGILRSITDADILLCKVTMNKRNPL' A
#
# COMPACT_ATOMS: atom_id res chain seq x y z
N MET A 1 -9.58 -9.78 27.69
CA MET A 1 -8.28 -10.17 27.09
C MET A 1 -8.19 -9.57 25.70
N GLN A 2 -7.15 -8.78 25.39
CA GLN A 2 -6.91 -8.24 24.05
C GLN A 2 -6.08 -9.26 23.27
N ASN A 3 -6.71 -9.96 22.31
CA ASN A 3 -6.01 -10.85 21.40
C ASN A 3 -5.40 -10.03 20.27
N GLN A 4 -4.23 -9.43 20.55
CA GLN A 4 -3.48 -8.68 19.56
C GLN A 4 -2.83 -9.64 18.56
N ILE A 5 -3.34 -9.65 17.33
CA ILE A 5 -2.85 -10.53 16.25
C ILE A 5 -1.53 -10.01 15.68
N LEU A 6 -1.33 -8.68 15.63
CA LEU A 6 -0.12 -8.05 15.11
C LEU A 6 0.31 -6.88 15.98
N SER A 7 1.58 -6.88 16.37
CA SER A 7 2.27 -5.74 16.96
C SER A 7 2.62 -4.69 15.91
N HIS A 8 2.92 -3.47 16.37
CA HIS A 8 3.38 -2.39 15.50
C HIS A 8 4.60 -2.81 14.67
N LYS A 9 5.58 -3.48 15.29
CA LYS A 9 6.79 -3.95 14.61
C LYS A 9 6.47 -4.94 13.50
N GLU A 10 5.58 -5.90 13.75
CA GLU A 10 5.15 -6.87 12.74
C GLU A 10 4.42 -6.21 11.57
N ILE A 11 3.58 -5.19 11.84
CA ILE A 11 2.91 -4.41 10.80
C ILE A 11 3.96 -3.73 9.91
N GLN A 12 4.96 -3.05 10.49
CA GLN A 12 6.01 -2.38 9.73
C GLN A 12 6.81 -3.35 8.86
N HIS A 13 7.18 -4.51 9.40
CA HIS A 13 7.86 -5.55 8.63
C HIS A 13 7.02 -6.07 7.46
N LYS A 14 5.72 -6.30 7.67
CA LYS A 14 4.82 -6.75 6.61
C LYS A 14 4.61 -5.70 5.53
N VAL A 15 4.42 -4.42 5.90
CA VAL A 15 4.30 -3.32 4.94
C VAL A 15 5.58 -3.22 4.09
N ARG A 16 6.76 -3.26 4.74
CA ARG A 16 8.04 -3.22 4.04
C ARG A 16 8.18 -4.39 3.08
N ARG A 17 7.90 -5.62 3.52
CA ARG A 17 7.95 -6.81 2.67
C ARG A 17 7.06 -6.66 1.43
N ILE A 18 5.82 -6.19 1.60
CA ILE A 18 4.89 -5.98 0.48
C ILE A 18 5.43 -4.94 -0.50
N ALA A 19 6.01 -3.83 -0.02
CA ALA A 19 6.60 -2.81 -0.88
C ALA A 19 7.76 -3.35 -1.74
N TYR A 20 8.67 -4.14 -1.15
CA TYR A 20 9.75 -4.79 -1.92
C TYR A 20 9.20 -5.75 -2.97
N GLN A 21 8.20 -6.56 -2.61
CA GLN A 21 7.57 -7.48 -3.57
C GLN A 21 6.93 -6.75 -4.75
N ILE A 22 6.28 -5.60 -4.51
CA ILE A 22 5.73 -4.75 -5.57
C ILE A 22 6.86 -4.21 -6.46
N TYR A 23 7.95 -3.72 -5.87
CA TYR A 23 9.09 -3.21 -6.64
C TYR A 23 9.74 -4.30 -7.50
N GLU A 24 10.04 -5.46 -6.93
CA GLU A 24 10.67 -6.58 -7.64
C GLU A 24 9.81 -7.05 -8.84
N ALA A 25 8.50 -7.10 -8.67
CA ALA A 25 7.57 -7.47 -9.73
C ALA A 25 7.45 -6.42 -10.84
N ASN A 26 7.87 -5.17 -10.61
CA ASN A 26 7.69 -4.04 -11.51
C ASN A 26 9.01 -3.26 -11.73
N VAL A 27 10.16 -3.93 -11.67
CA VAL A 27 11.49 -3.30 -11.69
C VAL A 27 11.77 -2.48 -12.98
N ALA A 28 11.13 -2.85 -14.09
CA ALA A 28 11.27 -2.18 -15.38
C ALA A 28 10.30 -0.99 -15.57
N GLU A 29 9.33 -0.84 -14.66
CA GLU A 29 8.27 0.16 -14.79
C GLU A 29 8.74 1.52 -14.28
N LYS A 30 8.46 2.57 -15.06
CA LYS A 30 8.80 3.96 -14.71
C LYS A 30 7.77 4.61 -13.81
N GLU A 31 6.54 4.10 -13.81
CA GLU A 31 5.44 4.61 -13.00
C GLU A 31 4.70 3.43 -12.34
N ILE A 32 4.38 3.56 -11.06
CA ILE A 32 3.59 2.59 -10.30
C ILE A 32 2.40 3.30 -9.66
N VAL A 33 1.19 2.90 -10.03
CA VAL A 33 -0.05 3.45 -9.48
C VAL A 33 -0.57 2.55 -8.36
N ILE A 34 -0.70 3.12 -7.16
CA ILE A 34 -1.32 2.46 -6.01
C ILE A 34 -2.72 3.03 -5.78
N ALA A 35 -3.73 2.17 -5.85
CA ALA A 35 -5.11 2.53 -5.58
C ALA A 35 -5.55 2.07 -4.18
N GLY A 36 -5.84 3.00 -3.28
CA GLY A 36 -6.29 2.72 -1.92
C GLY A 36 -7.78 2.98 -1.72
N ILE A 37 -8.53 1.98 -1.27
CA ILE A 37 -9.95 2.14 -0.93
C ILE A 37 -10.09 3.05 0.30
N GLU A 38 -11.03 3.99 0.25
CA GLU A 38 -11.27 4.96 1.33
C GLU A 38 -11.40 4.29 2.72
N GLY A 39 -10.73 4.86 3.72
CA GLY A 39 -10.63 4.31 5.07
C GLY A 39 -9.29 3.60 5.31
N GLY A 40 -9.34 2.31 5.69
CA GLY A 40 -8.16 1.52 6.04
C GLY A 40 -7.22 1.27 4.85
N GLY A 41 -7.79 1.00 3.68
CA GLY A 41 -7.03 0.72 2.44
C GLY A 41 -6.16 1.91 2.03
N LEU A 42 -6.70 3.13 2.06
CA LEU A 42 -5.97 4.35 1.73
C LEU A 42 -4.83 4.62 2.70
N LYS A 43 -5.03 4.40 4.01
CA LYS A 43 -3.96 4.54 5.01
C LYS A 43 -2.84 3.53 4.77
N PHE A 44 -3.18 2.29 4.40
CA PHE A 44 -2.21 1.26 4.09
C PHE A 44 -1.44 1.54 2.79
N ALA A 45 -2.16 1.94 1.74
CA ALA A 45 -1.59 2.35 0.45
C ALA A 45 -0.57 3.49 0.60
N LYS A 46 -0.88 4.51 1.42
CA LYS A 46 0.07 5.59 1.76
C LYS A 46 1.36 5.07 2.40
N LYS A 47 1.29 4.06 3.27
CA LYS A 47 2.48 3.48 3.91
C LYS A 47 3.34 2.73 2.90
N ILE A 48 2.72 1.95 2.00
CA ILE A 48 3.44 1.25 0.93
C ILE A 48 4.10 2.26 -0.01
N GLN A 49 3.36 3.29 -0.45
CA GLN A 49 3.90 4.36 -1.29
C GLN A 49 5.15 5.00 -0.67
N GLY A 50 5.13 5.29 0.63
CA GLY A 50 6.28 5.88 1.31
C GLY A 50 7.52 4.99 1.24
N ILE A 51 7.36 3.67 1.37
CA ILE A 51 8.49 2.74 1.26
C ILE A 51 8.94 2.60 -0.19
N LEU A 52 8.02 2.49 -1.15
CA LEU A 52 8.38 2.42 -2.57
C LEU A 52 9.20 3.64 -3.00
N ARG A 53 8.76 4.85 -2.64
CA ARG A 53 9.51 6.09 -2.90
C ARG A 53 10.90 6.14 -2.25
N SER A 54 11.15 5.33 -1.22
CA SER A 54 12.48 5.24 -0.60
C SER A 54 13.41 4.20 -1.25
N ILE A 55 12.88 3.31 -2.08
CA ILE A 55 13.63 2.17 -2.65
C ILE A 55 13.68 2.17 -4.19
N THR A 56 12.91 3.02 -4.85
CA THR A 56 12.91 3.15 -6.32
C THR A 56 12.75 4.61 -6.74
N ASP A 57 13.33 4.95 -7.89
CA ASP A 57 13.16 6.23 -8.57
C ASP A 57 11.90 6.27 -9.47
N ALA A 58 11.14 5.18 -9.53
CA ALA A 58 9.88 5.15 -10.26
C ALA A 58 8.85 6.14 -9.69
N ASP A 59 8.05 6.74 -10.56
CA ASP A 59 6.98 7.66 -10.18
C ASP A 59 5.86 6.89 -9.47
N ILE A 60 5.71 7.11 -8.15
CA ILE A 60 4.68 6.43 -7.36
C ILE A 60 3.46 7.33 -7.17
N LEU A 61 2.41 7.06 -7.95
CA LEU A 61 1.12 7.74 -7.88
C LEU A 61 0.18 7.04 -6.88
N LEU A 62 -0.51 7.82 -6.04
CA LEU A 62 -1.52 7.29 -5.12
C LEU A 62 -2.90 7.79 -5.52
N CYS A 63 -3.79 6.85 -5.80
CA CYS A 63 -5.19 7.09 -6.13
C CYS A 63 -6.09 6.68 -4.96
N LYS A 64 -7.12 7.47 -4.68
CA LYS A 64 -8.18 7.09 -3.73
C LYS A 64 -9.32 6.45 -4.51
N VAL A 65 -9.74 5.28 -4.07
CA VAL A 65 -10.93 4.61 -4.60
C VAL A 65 -12.08 4.78 -3.62
N THR A 66 -13.19 5.35 -4.09
CA THR A 66 -14.44 5.43 -3.35
C THR A 66 -15.45 4.47 -3.94
N MET A 67 -16.07 3.64 -3.11
CA MET A 67 -17.06 2.66 -3.56
C MET A 67 -18.46 3.10 -3.12
N ASN A 68 -19.41 3.16 -4.05
CA ASN A 68 -20.79 3.45 -3.73
C ASN A 68 -21.46 2.21 -3.13
N LYS A 69 -21.49 2.12 -1.80
CA LYS A 69 -22.08 0.98 -1.08
C LYS A 69 -23.57 0.77 -1.34
N ARG A 70 -24.28 1.77 -1.87
CA ARG A 70 -25.72 1.66 -2.20
C ARG A 70 -25.98 1.02 -3.56
N ASN A 71 -24.98 1.00 -4.43
CA ASN A 71 -25.04 0.32 -5.72
C ASN A 71 -23.63 -0.19 -6.05
N PRO A 72 -23.19 -1.32 -5.47
CA PRO A 72 -21.94 -1.94 -5.86
C PRO A 72 -22.10 -2.46 -7.30
N LEU A 73 -21.38 -1.83 -8.24
CA LEU A 73 -21.20 -2.32 -9.61
C LEU A 73 -20.07 -3.36 -9.63
#